data_AF-A0A927AS95-F1
#
_entry.id   AF-A0A927AS95-F1
#
_cell.length_a   1.000
_cell.length_b   1.000
_cell.length_c   1.000
_cell.angle_alpha   90.00
_cell.angle_beta   90.00
_cell.angle_gamma   90.00
#
_symmetry.space_group_name_H-M   'P 1'
#
loop_
_entity.id
_entity.type
_entity.pdbx_description
1 polymer ?
#
loop_
_entity_poly.entity_id
_entity_poly.type
_entity_poly.pdbx_seq_one_letter_code
_entity_poly.pdbx_strand_id
1 'polypeptide(L)'
;MNTSSGTLQDSINFLFWLIIYVPLNIFLMVMAALFFSLINKLLQLNFPVWALAVGAALLVFVVMASLLTTSTTNQTFYYIVTLAINLLVAVLMLTVTGITNLIFRNVSAVDFSFGKPQIITLCLYGFVTAFFAAIPLFSQGSDYLNDVQNEKQLAKLKKVIDENDIETFTEIREENYELYKVNLPGEQRPLIEYLVAADKTEMVHVLTNHSREYFTYSLRWPIKSMAMVDMLITDGMNPNKIINELSLINQIELIKKVVNKYHPDFTTSVSFITENLLKHNNIDLLDFLLIHGLAADEAQSQDTIYWLADKNDIESIKLLIKKGFKLNTHDCRLPYLAISSHNLSFLKFLFTYPFDVNATCDEYTNLETSIISNDMAIFDFLLSRNPDINTVHVTKLNGETNALRIAERYNQTEMLEKLKQYAHSVN
;
A
#
# COMPACT_ATOMS: atom_id res chain seq x y z
N MET A 1 6.50 -19.02 3.90
CA MET A 1 5.47 -19.80 4.63
C MET A 1 4.24 -18.91 4.80
N ASN A 2 3.27 -19.04 3.90
CA ASN A 2 1.91 -18.52 4.07
C ASN A 2 0.98 -19.65 3.62
N THR A 3 0.61 -20.52 4.55
CA THR A 3 -0.36 -21.60 4.35
C THR A 3 -1.35 -21.55 5.50
N SER A 4 -2.64 -21.71 5.19
CA SER A 4 -3.73 -22.14 6.09
C SER A 4 -4.68 -21.13 6.75
N SER A 5 -4.85 -19.89 6.26
CA SER A 5 -6.05 -19.11 6.65
C SER A 5 -7.32 -19.47 5.85
N GLY A 6 -7.17 -19.94 4.59
CA GLY A 6 -8.30 -20.26 3.72
C GLY A 6 -9.15 -21.44 4.22
N THR A 7 -8.52 -22.56 4.57
CA THR A 7 -9.24 -23.81 4.87
C THR A 7 -10.11 -23.74 6.13
N LEU A 8 -9.70 -22.96 7.14
CA LEU A 8 -10.49 -22.78 8.36
C LEU A 8 -11.65 -21.80 8.12
N GLN A 9 -11.40 -20.70 7.41
CA GLN A 9 -12.43 -19.74 7.01
C GLN A 9 -13.49 -20.42 6.13
N ASP A 10 -13.06 -21.26 5.19
CA ASP A 10 -13.95 -22.02 4.30
C ASP A 10 -14.78 -23.04 5.07
N SER A 11 -14.19 -23.70 6.08
CA SER A 11 -14.90 -24.63 6.96
C SER A 11 -15.92 -23.93 7.86
N ILE A 12 -15.59 -22.75 8.39
CA ILE A 12 -16.50 -21.92 9.22
C ILE A 12 -17.63 -21.37 8.37
N ASN A 13 -17.34 -20.90 7.15
CA ASN A 13 -18.34 -20.46 6.19
C ASN A 13 -19.29 -21.61 5.86
N PHE A 14 -18.78 -22.81 5.55
CA PHE A 14 -19.59 -23.99 5.29
C PHE A 14 -20.53 -24.33 6.45
N LEU A 15 -20.04 -24.27 7.69
CA LEU A 15 -20.86 -24.54 8.87
C LEU A 15 -21.96 -23.47 9.09
N PHE A 16 -21.63 -22.20 8.85
CA PHE A 16 -22.58 -21.09 8.88
C PHE A 16 -23.69 -21.27 7.83
N TRP A 17 -23.33 -21.66 6.61
CA TRP A 17 -24.29 -22.00 5.54
C TRP A 17 -25.21 -23.15 5.94
N LEU A 18 -24.67 -24.22 6.53
CA LEU A 18 -25.49 -25.38 6.90
C LEU A 18 -26.49 -25.04 8.01
N ILE A 19 -26.07 -24.29 9.04
CA ILE A 19 -26.86 -24.07 10.25
C ILE A 19 -27.88 -22.94 10.09
N ILE A 20 -27.55 -21.89 9.33
CA ILE A 20 -28.40 -20.69 9.25
C ILE A 20 -29.14 -20.62 7.92
N TYR A 21 -28.46 -20.88 6.81
CA TYR A 21 -29.06 -20.69 5.48
C TYR A 21 -30.11 -21.75 5.17
N VAL A 22 -29.86 -23.03 5.49
CA VAL A 22 -30.82 -24.11 5.21
C VAL A 22 -32.13 -23.91 5.97
N PRO A 23 -32.15 -23.66 7.30
CA PRO A 23 -33.41 -23.42 8.01
C PRO A 23 -34.11 -22.14 7.58
N LEU A 24 -33.37 -21.07 7.29
CA LEU A 24 -33.94 -19.80 6.83
C LEU A 24 -34.59 -19.96 5.44
N ASN A 25 -33.95 -20.70 4.53
CA ASN A 25 -34.49 -20.94 3.19
C ASN A 25 -35.78 -21.78 3.26
N ILE A 26 -35.79 -22.84 4.09
CA ILE A 26 -37.00 -23.63 4.35
C ILE A 26 -38.12 -22.74 4.93
N PHE A 27 -37.80 -21.90 5.91
CA PHE A 27 -38.76 -20.96 6.50
C PHE A 27 -39.35 -20.00 5.46
N LEU A 28 -38.51 -19.38 4.63
CA LEU A 28 -38.95 -18.47 3.56
C LEU A 28 -39.79 -19.20 2.50
N MET A 29 -39.44 -20.43 2.14
CA MET A 29 -40.23 -21.24 1.22
C MET A 29 -41.63 -21.53 1.77
N VAL A 30 -41.74 -21.87 3.06
CA VAL A 30 -43.03 -22.08 3.72
C VAL A 30 -43.84 -20.79 3.75
N MET A 31 -43.22 -19.66 4.10
CA MET A 31 -43.90 -18.35 4.12
C MET A 31 -44.38 -17.93 2.73
N ALA A 32 -43.55 -18.10 1.70
CA ALA A 32 -43.91 -17.80 0.31
C ALA A 32 -45.04 -18.73 -0.20
N ALA A 33 -45.01 -20.02 0.17
CA ALA A 33 -46.08 -20.95 -0.19
C ALA A 33 -47.41 -20.60 0.48
N LEU A 34 -47.39 -20.20 1.76
CA LEU A 34 -48.58 -19.72 2.47
C LEU A 34 -49.12 -18.43 1.84
N PHE A 35 -48.23 -17.50 1.46
CA PHE A 35 -48.60 -16.26 0.80
C PHE A 35 -49.23 -16.51 -0.57
N PHE A 36 -48.63 -17.36 -1.41
CA PHE A 36 -49.19 -17.75 -2.69
C PHE A 36 -50.50 -18.51 -2.57
N SER A 37 -50.66 -19.35 -1.54
CA SER A 37 -51.92 -20.01 -1.21
C SER A 37 -53.01 -19.00 -0.85
N LEU A 38 -52.66 -17.99 -0.06
CA LEU A 38 -53.57 -16.90 0.29
C LEU A 38 -54.00 -16.11 -0.95
N ILE A 39 -53.07 -15.71 -1.82
CA ILE A 39 -53.35 -15.02 -3.08
C ILE A 39 -54.25 -15.87 -3.97
N ASN A 40 -53.93 -17.16 -4.14
CA ASN A 40 -54.71 -18.07 -4.97
C ASN A 40 -56.17 -18.15 -4.51
N LYS A 41 -56.39 -18.15 -3.20
CA LYS A 41 -57.73 -18.14 -2.60
C LYS A 41 -58.43 -16.80 -2.74
N LEU A 42 -57.72 -15.69 -2.53
CA LEU A 42 -58.29 -14.34 -2.52
C LEU A 42 -58.64 -13.85 -3.94
N LEU A 43 -57.85 -14.25 -4.93
CA LEU A 43 -58.05 -13.92 -6.35
C LEU A 43 -58.79 -15.03 -7.14
N GLN A 44 -59.23 -16.10 -6.47
CA GLN A 44 -59.94 -17.25 -7.08
C GLN A 44 -59.21 -17.86 -8.29
N LEU A 45 -57.88 -17.92 -8.24
CA LEU A 45 -57.04 -18.30 -9.39
C LEU A 45 -57.02 -19.82 -9.65
N ASN A 46 -57.58 -20.64 -8.75
CA ASN A 46 -57.72 -22.10 -8.87
C ASN A 46 -56.42 -22.86 -9.20
N PHE A 47 -55.25 -22.30 -8.90
CA PHE A 47 -54.00 -22.99 -9.10
C PHE A 47 -53.88 -24.18 -8.13
N PRO A 48 -53.35 -25.33 -8.60
CA PRO A 48 -53.13 -26.47 -7.73
C PRO A 48 -51.98 -26.19 -6.75
N VAL A 49 -52.09 -26.70 -5.53
CA VAL A 49 -51.15 -26.43 -4.42
C VAL A 49 -49.69 -26.69 -4.79
N TRP A 50 -49.42 -27.70 -5.63
CA TRP A 50 -48.06 -28.00 -6.08
C TRP A 50 -47.45 -26.90 -6.97
N ALA A 51 -48.25 -26.22 -7.79
CA ALA A 51 -47.76 -25.13 -8.65
C ALA A 51 -47.36 -23.90 -7.82
N LEU A 52 -48.11 -23.63 -6.76
CA LEU A 52 -47.80 -22.56 -5.80
C LEU A 52 -46.54 -22.87 -4.99
N ALA A 53 -46.34 -24.13 -4.60
CA ALA A 53 -45.13 -24.57 -3.90
C ALA A 53 -43.89 -24.44 -4.79
N VAL A 54 -44.00 -24.76 -6.08
CA VAL A 54 -42.91 -24.59 -7.06
C VAL A 54 -42.63 -23.11 -7.32
N GLY A 55 -43.67 -22.28 -7.44
CA GLY A 55 -43.53 -20.83 -7.54
C GLY A 55 -42.85 -20.21 -6.31
N ALA A 56 -43.19 -20.68 -5.10
CA ALA A 56 -42.53 -20.29 -3.84
C ALA A 56 -41.05 -20.66 -3.83
N ALA A 57 -40.73 -21.90 -4.22
CA ALA A 57 -39.35 -22.38 -4.28
C ALA A 57 -38.51 -21.55 -5.27
N LEU A 58 -39.04 -21.27 -6.46
CA LEU A 58 -38.36 -20.46 -7.47
C LEU A 58 -38.19 -19.01 -7.02
N LEU A 59 -39.20 -18.41 -6.39
CA LEU A 59 -39.12 -17.05 -5.85
C LEU A 59 -38.01 -16.94 -4.81
N VAL A 60 -37.99 -17.86 -3.84
CA VAL A 60 -36.98 -17.85 -2.76
C VAL A 60 -35.59 -18.13 -3.34
N PHE A 61 -35.47 -19.03 -4.32
CA PHE A 61 -34.20 -19.26 -5.03
C PHE A 61 -33.68 -17.98 -5.70
N VAL A 62 -34.52 -17.26 -6.44
CA VAL A 62 -34.12 -16.02 -7.12
C VAL A 62 -33.74 -14.92 -6.12
N VAL A 63 -34.52 -14.76 -5.05
CA VAL A 63 -34.25 -13.76 -4.00
C VAL A 63 -32.93 -14.08 -3.29
N MET A 64 -32.71 -15.33 -2.88
CA MET A 64 -31.48 -15.72 -2.20
C MET A 64 -30.26 -15.65 -3.13
N ALA A 65 -30.40 -16.05 -4.41
CA ALA A 65 -29.34 -15.87 -5.40
C ALA A 65 -28.98 -14.38 -5.58
N SER A 66 -29.97 -13.47 -5.59
CA SER A 66 -29.72 -12.03 -5.71
C SER A 66 -29.01 -11.43 -4.48
N LEU A 67 -29.36 -11.88 -3.26
CA LEU A 67 -28.79 -11.34 -2.01
C LEU A 67 -27.36 -11.81 -1.74
N LEU A 68 -26.91 -12.89 -2.37
CA LEU A 68 -25.64 -13.57 -2.04
C LEU A 68 -24.57 -13.42 -3.13
N THR A 69 -24.95 -13.02 -4.34
CA THR A 69 -24.01 -12.53 -5.36
C THR A 69 -23.20 -11.31 -4.89
N THR A 70 -23.67 -10.60 -3.86
CA THR A 70 -23.01 -9.42 -3.29
C THR A 70 -21.99 -9.72 -2.18
N SER A 71 -21.82 -10.98 -1.71
CA SER A 71 -21.11 -11.24 -0.44
C SER A 71 -20.00 -12.31 -0.42
N THR A 72 -19.69 -13.04 -1.50
CA THR A 72 -18.69 -14.13 -1.44
C THR A 72 -17.62 -14.06 -2.52
N THR A 73 -16.37 -14.39 -2.14
CA THR A 73 -15.17 -14.34 -3.00
C THR A 73 -14.91 -15.62 -3.82
N ASN A 74 -15.54 -16.75 -3.49
CA ASN A 74 -15.46 -17.99 -4.29
C ASN A 74 -16.86 -18.44 -4.72
N GLN A 75 -17.30 -17.87 -5.84
CA GLN A 75 -18.66 -18.06 -6.37
C GLN A 75 -18.94 -19.50 -6.80
N THR A 76 -17.95 -20.27 -7.27
CA THR A 76 -18.13 -21.63 -7.83
C THR A 76 -18.56 -22.64 -6.78
N PHE A 77 -17.84 -22.68 -5.65
CA PHE A 77 -18.15 -23.60 -4.56
C PHE A 77 -19.54 -23.34 -4.00
N TYR A 78 -19.91 -22.06 -3.89
CA TYR A 78 -21.21 -21.63 -3.42
C TYR A 78 -22.37 -22.12 -4.31
N TYR A 79 -22.23 -22.01 -5.64
CA TYR A 79 -23.26 -22.50 -6.55
C TYR A 79 -23.40 -24.02 -6.51
N ILE A 80 -22.28 -24.75 -6.41
CA ILE A 80 -22.29 -26.22 -6.29
C ILE A 80 -22.99 -26.64 -4.99
N VAL A 81 -22.68 -26.00 -3.87
CA VAL A 81 -23.31 -26.28 -2.57
C VAL A 81 -24.79 -25.92 -2.59
N THR A 82 -25.17 -24.79 -3.19
CA THR A 82 -26.58 -24.37 -3.32
C THR A 82 -27.37 -25.34 -4.20
N LEU A 83 -26.81 -25.79 -5.33
CA LEU A 83 -27.40 -26.83 -6.18
C LEU A 83 -27.59 -28.13 -5.37
N ALA A 84 -26.56 -28.57 -4.65
CA ALA A 84 -26.61 -29.81 -3.85
C ALA A 84 -27.67 -29.74 -2.74
N ILE A 85 -27.76 -28.61 -2.03
CA ILE A 85 -28.78 -28.38 -0.99
C ILE A 85 -30.17 -28.37 -1.60
N ASN A 86 -30.37 -27.72 -2.75
CA ASN A 86 -31.68 -27.68 -3.41
C ASN A 86 -32.11 -29.05 -3.93
N LEU A 87 -31.16 -29.84 -4.45
CA LEU A 87 -31.42 -31.21 -4.87
C LEU A 87 -31.76 -32.10 -3.66
N LEU A 88 -31.05 -31.92 -2.54
CA LEU A 88 -31.34 -32.60 -1.27
C LEU A 88 -32.74 -32.25 -0.75
N VAL A 89 -33.11 -30.97 -0.73
CA VAL A 89 -34.43 -30.50 -0.30
C VAL A 89 -35.53 -31.06 -1.21
N ALA A 90 -35.31 -31.12 -2.52
CA ALA A 90 -36.24 -31.75 -3.45
C ALA A 90 -36.42 -33.26 -3.16
N VAL A 91 -35.33 -33.99 -2.90
CA VAL A 91 -35.38 -35.40 -2.50
C VAL A 91 -36.08 -35.58 -1.15
N LEU A 92 -35.85 -34.69 -0.18
CA LEU A 92 -36.47 -34.75 1.14
C LEU A 92 -37.98 -34.46 1.06
N MET A 93 -38.39 -33.53 0.19
CA MET A 93 -39.81 -33.32 -0.11
C MET A 93 -40.43 -34.57 -0.77
N LEU A 94 -39.72 -35.26 -1.67
CA LEU A 94 -40.19 -36.51 -2.27
C LEU A 94 -40.37 -37.62 -1.23
N THR A 95 -39.42 -37.79 -0.31
CA THR A 95 -39.49 -38.83 0.72
C THR A 95 -40.58 -38.53 1.75
N VAL A 96 -40.68 -37.30 2.24
CA VAL A 96 -41.76 -36.89 3.16
C VAL A 96 -43.13 -37.07 2.50
N THR A 97 -43.29 -36.67 1.24
CA THR A 97 -44.57 -36.82 0.52
C THR A 97 -44.89 -38.30 0.25
N GLY A 98 -43.90 -39.10 -0.12
CA GLY A 98 -44.04 -40.54 -0.33
C GLY A 98 -44.43 -41.29 0.96
N ILE A 99 -43.78 -40.97 2.08
CA ILE A 99 -44.07 -41.54 3.40
C ILE A 99 -45.46 -41.12 3.88
N THR A 100 -45.85 -39.85 3.67
CA THR A 100 -47.19 -39.35 4.01
C THR A 100 -48.27 -40.13 3.26
N ASN A 101 -48.10 -40.36 1.95
CA ASN A 101 -49.04 -41.19 1.17
C ASN A 101 -49.09 -42.67 1.60
N LEU A 102 -47.99 -43.19 2.15
CA LEU A 102 -47.90 -44.57 2.63
C LEU A 102 -48.58 -44.75 3.99
N ILE A 103 -48.49 -43.75 4.87
CA ILE A 103 -49.06 -43.75 6.22
C ILE A 103 -50.58 -43.44 6.20
N PHE A 104 -51.03 -42.50 5.37
CA PHE A 104 -52.44 -42.05 5.37
C PHE A 104 -53.36 -42.77 4.39
N ARG A 105 -52.93 -43.92 3.84
CA ARG A 105 -53.61 -44.64 2.74
C ARG A 105 -55.05 -45.09 3.02
N ASN A 106 -55.53 -45.03 4.27
CA ASN A 106 -56.87 -45.46 4.68
C ASN A 106 -57.74 -44.36 5.33
N VAL A 107 -57.42 -43.08 5.15
CA VAL A 107 -58.34 -41.99 5.53
C VAL A 107 -58.93 -41.37 4.27
N SER A 108 -60.25 -41.41 4.18
CA SER A 108 -61.07 -41.08 3.03
C SER A 108 -60.82 -39.69 2.40
N ALA A 109 -60.58 -39.73 1.08
CA ALA A 109 -60.82 -38.72 0.07
C ALA A 109 -60.03 -37.39 0.10
N VAL A 110 -58.77 -37.46 -0.36
CA VAL A 110 -58.23 -36.45 -1.29
C VAL A 110 -57.46 -37.20 -2.38
N ASP A 111 -57.93 -37.17 -3.62
CA ASP A 111 -57.25 -37.77 -4.77
C ASP A 111 -55.94 -37.02 -5.06
N PHE A 112 -54.86 -37.38 -4.38
CA PHE A 112 -53.52 -36.96 -4.74
C PHE A 112 -52.87 -38.04 -5.62
N SER A 113 -53.41 -38.21 -6.83
CA SER A 113 -52.76 -39.07 -7.83
C SER A 113 -51.53 -38.38 -8.41
N PHE A 114 -50.41 -39.11 -8.47
CA PHE A 114 -49.17 -38.59 -9.05
C PHE A 114 -49.32 -38.46 -10.57
N GLY A 115 -49.79 -37.32 -11.04
CA GLY A 115 -50.03 -37.07 -12.46
C GLY A 115 -48.74 -36.73 -13.21
N LYS A 116 -48.71 -37.04 -14.52
CA LYS A 116 -47.69 -36.60 -15.50
C LYS A 116 -47.18 -35.15 -15.29
N PRO A 117 -47.98 -34.15 -14.85
CA PRO A 117 -47.50 -32.79 -14.58
C PRO A 117 -46.41 -32.67 -13.50
N GLN A 118 -46.37 -33.54 -12.50
CA GLN A 118 -45.40 -33.45 -11.39
C GLN A 118 -44.00 -33.93 -11.81
N ILE A 119 -43.93 -34.96 -12.65
CA ILE A 119 -42.67 -35.41 -13.27
C ILE A 119 -42.13 -34.34 -14.22
N ILE A 120 -43.01 -33.75 -15.03
CA ILE A 120 -42.64 -32.64 -15.93
C ILE A 120 -42.09 -31.46 -15.13
N THR A 121 -42.71 -31.13 -13.99
CA THR A 121 -42.25 -30.05 -13.11
C THR A 121 -40.90 -30.37 -12.47
N LEU A 122 -40.67 -31.62 -12.06
CA LEU A 122 -39.37 -32.05 -11.53
C LEU A 122 -38.27 -31.97 -12.61
N CYS A 123 -38.56 -32.40 -13.84
CA CYS A 123 -37.63 -32.31 -14.96
C CYS A 123 -37.33 -30.85 -15.33
N LEU A 124 -38.35 -29.98 -15.37
CA LEU A 124 -38.17 -28.55 -15.63
C LEU A 124 -37.36 -27.87 -14.52
N TYR A 125 -37.68 -28.15 -13.26
CA TYR A 125 -36.94 -27.58 -12.13
C TYR A 125 -35.48 -28.07 -12.12
N GLY A 126 -35.25 -29.37 -12.32
CA GLY A 126 -33.90 -29.94 -12.41
C GLY A 126 -33.11 -29.36 -13.58
N PHE A 127 -33.72 -29.19 -14.75
CA PHE A 127 -33.09 -28.61 -15.92
C PHE A 127 -32.74 -27.13 -15.73
N VAL A 128 -33.69 -26.33 -15.24
CA VAL A 128 -33.48 -24.90 -14.98
C VAL A 128 -32.40 -24.70 -13.92
N THR A 129 -32.43 -25.49 -12.84
CA THR A 129 -31.42 -25.41 -11.77
C THR A 129 -30.04 -25.82 -12.28
N ALA A 130 -29.94 -26.89 -13.08
CA ALA A 130 -28.68 -27.33 -13.69
C ALA A 130 -28.14 -26.30 -14.70
N PHE A 131 -29.03 -25.70 -15.51
CA PHE A 131 -28.68 -24.65 -16.46
C PHE A 131 -28.11 -23.41 -15.76
N PHE A 132 -28.78 -22.90 -14.73
CA PHE A 132 -28.29 -21.75 -13.96
C PHE A 132 -27.03 -22.05 -13.15
N ALA A 133 -26.85 -23.29 -12.66
CA ALA A 133 -25.60 -23.69 -12.00
C ALA A 133 -24.42 -23.85 -12.98
N ALA A 134 -24.68 -24.06 -14.28
CA ALA A 134 -23.64 -24.18 -15.29
C ALA A 134 -23.13 -22.83 -15.81
N ILE A 135 -23.93 -21.75 -15.74
CA ILE A 135 -23.56 -20.41 -16.22
C ILE A 135 -22.21 -19.90 -15.64
N PRO A 136 -21.96 -20.00 -14.32
CA PRO A 136 -20.68 -19.58 -13.73
C PRO A 136 -19.50 -20.48 -14.12
N LEU A 137 -19.74 -21.78 -14.35
CA LEU A 137 -18.69 -22.72 -14.78
C LEU A 137 -18.18 -22.38 -16.19
N PHE A 138 -19.04 -21.85 -17.06
CA PHE A 138 -18.64 -21.39 -18.39
C PHE A 138 -17.87 -20.06 -18.34
N SER A 139 -18.25 -19.12 -17.46
CA SER A 139 -17.56 -17.82 -17.35
C SER A 139 -16.20 -17.95 -16.64
N GLN A 140 -16.11 -18.74 -15.58
CA GLN A 140 -14.83 -18.94 -14.88
C GLN A 140 -13.90 -19.89 -15.64
N GLY A 141 -14.46 -20.81 -16.43
CA GLY A 141 -13.67 -21.65 -17.34
C GLY A 141 -12.93 -20.83 -18.40
N SER A 142 -13.54 -19.79 -18.95
CA SER A 142 -12.86 -18.88 -19.87
C SER A 142 -11.79 -18.03 -19.20
N ASP A 143 -12.06 -17.53 -17.98
CA ASP A 143 -11.08 -16.74 -17.23
C ASP A 143 -9.87 -17.61 -16.81
N TYR A 144 -10.11 -18.84 -16.34
CA TYR A 144 -9.06 -19.79 -16.02
C TYR A 144 -8.24 -20.21 -17.26
N LEU A 145 -8.88 -20.41 -18.40
CA LEU A 145 -8.18 -20.71 -19.66
C LEU A 145 -7.31 -19.53 -20.11
N ASN A 146 -7.78 -18.30 -19.95
CA ASN A 146 -7.01 -17.09 -20.24
C ASN A 146 -5.81 -16.94 -19.29
N ASP A 147 -6.00 -17.21 -17.99
CA ASP A 147 -4.92 -17.17 -17.00
C ASP A 147 -3.84 -18.23 -17.28
N VAL A 148 -4.24 -19.47 -17.61
CA VAL A 148 -3.31 -20.55 -17.97
C VAL A 148 -2.57 -20.25 -19.29
N GLN A 149 -3.26 -19.67 -20.28
CA GLN A 149 -2.62 -19.25 -21.53
C GLN A 149 -1.61 -18.13 -21.29
N ASN A 150 -1.94 -17.14 -20.45
CA ASN A 150 -1.04 -16.08 -20.03
C ASN A 150 0.18 -16.65 -19.28
N GLU A 151 -0.02 -17.55 -18.31
CA GLU A 151 1.10 -18.17 -17.56
C GLU A 151 2.04 -18.94 -18.49
N LYS A 152 1.49 -19.66 -19.49
CA LYS A 152 2.29 -20.36 -20.50
C LYS A 152 3.08 -19.41 -21.39
N GLN A 153 2.48 -18.27 -21.79
CA GLN A 153 3.19 -17.23 -22.55
C GLN A 153 4.32 -16.60 -21.73
N LEU A 154 4.08 -16.32 -20.45
CA LEU A 154 5.09 -15.79 -19.53
C LEU A 154 6.23 -16.79 -19.27
N ALA A 155 5.91 -18.09 -19.19
CA ALA A 155 6.92 -19.14 -19.12
C ALA A 155 7.75 -19.25 -20.40
N LYS A 156 7.13 -19.08 -21.58
CA LYS A 156 7.85 -19.00 -22.87
C LYS A 156 8.79 -17.79 -22.89
N LEU A 157 8.31 -16.63 -22.45
CA LEU A 157 9.12 -15.42 -22.35
C LEU A 157 10.31 -15.63 -21.40
N LYS A 158 10.10 -16.23 -20.23
CA LYS A 158 11.17 -16.56 -19.29
C LYS A 158 12.24 -17.46 -19.94
N LYS A 159 11.80 -18.48 -20.69
CA LYS A 159 12.71 -19.35 -21.44
C LYS A 159 13.55 -18.58 -22.47
N VAL A 160 12.92 -17.70 -23.26
CA VAL A 160 13.60 -16.83 -24.24
C VAL A 160 14.67 -15.97 -23.55
N ILE A 161 14.36 -15.42 -22.38
CA ILE A 161 15.29 -14.62 -21.58
C ILE A 161 16.47 -15.47 -21.06
N ASP A 162 16.19 -16.67 -20.55
CA ASP A 162 17.19 -17.60 -20.03
C ASP A 162 18.16 -18.07 -21.14
N GLU A 163 17.62 -18.35 -22.33
CA GLU A 163 18.38 -18.75 -23.53
C GLU A 163 19.11 -17.57 -24.20
N ASN A 164 18.84 -16.34 -23.75
CA ASN A 164 19.40 -15.11 -24.31
C ASN A 164 19.07 -14.92 -25.80
N ASP A 165 17.89 -15.36 -26.23
CA ASP A 165 17.41 -15.24 -27.61
C ASP A 165 16.82 -13.84 -27.85
N ILE A 166 17.65 -12.96 -28.41
CA ILE A 166 17.33 -11.54 -28.63
C ILE A 166 16.34 -11.35 -29.77
N GLU A 167 16.39 -12.18 -30.81
CA GLU A 167 15.51 -12.05 -31.98
C GLU A 167 14.06 -12.32 -31.57
N THR A 168 13.81 -13.46 -30.95
CA THR A 168 12.48 -13.81 -30.43
C THR A 168 12.01 -12.82 -29.36
N PHE A 169 12.91 -12.32 -28.50
CA PHE A 169 12.55 -11.32 -27.49
C PHE A 169 12.10 -10.00 -28.14
N THR A 170 12.76 -9.59 -29.21
CA THR A 170 12.42 -8.37 -29.96
C THR A 170 11.06 -8.49 -30.62
N GLU A 171 10.76 -9.63 -31.26
CA GLU A 171 9.44 -9.91 -31.83
C GLU A 171 8.33 -9.82 -30.75
N ILE A 172 8.54 -10.46 -29.59
CA ILE A 172 7.57 -10.41 -28.48
C ILE A 172 7.36 -8.98 -27.97
N ARG A 173 8.43 -8.17 -27.92
CA ARG A 173 8.36 -6.77 -27.52
C ARG A 173 7.58 -5.93 -28.52
N GLU A 174 7.76 -6.13 -29.81
CA GLU A 174 7.03 -5.40 -30.85
C GLU A 174 5.51 -5.66 -30.80
N GLU A 175 5.12 -6.87 -30.40
CA GLU A 175 3.72 -7.24 -30.19
C GLU A 175 3.14 -6.69 -28.87
N ASN A 176 3.98 -6.28 -27.90
CA ASN A 176 3.55 -5.89 -26.56
C ASN A 176 4.27 -4.65 -26.02
N TYR A 177 3.64 -3.49 -26.17
CA TYR A 177 4.21 -2.20 -25.77
C TYR A 177 4.43 -2.00 -24.26
N GLU A 178 3.72 -2.75 -23.39
CA GLU A 178 3.88 -2.67 -21.93
C GLU A 178 4.70 -3.84 -21.35
N LEU A 179 5.43 -4.56 -22.20
CA LEU A 179 6.21 -5.74 -21.78
C LEU A 179 7.14 -5.45 -20.60
N TYR A 180 7.65 -4.22 -20.48
CA TYR A 180 8.49 -3.78 -19.37
C TYR A 180 7.84 -3.88 -17.97
N LYS A 181 6.50 -3.80 -17.87
CA LYS A 181 5.73 -3.89 -16.61
C LYS A 181 5.39 -5.32 -16.20
N VAL A 182 5.56 -6.28 -17.11
CA VAL A 182 5.11 -7.66 -16.90
C VAL A 182 5.94 -8.33 -15.81
N ASN A 183 5.29 -9.05 -14.90
CA ASN A 183 5.98 -9.88 -13.92
C ASN A 183 6.12 -11.31 -14.46
N LEU A 184 7.35 -11.84 -14.45
CA LEU A 184 7.60 -13.23 -14.82
C LEU A 184 7.05 -14.18 -13.74
N PRO A 185 6.80 -15.46 -14.06
CA PRO A 185 6.29 -16.43 -13.10
C PRO A 185 7.26 -16.58 -11.92
N GLY A 186 6.76 -16.34 -10.71
CA GLY A 186 7.53 -16.38 -9.47
C GLY A 186 8.36 -15.12 -9.17
N GLU A 187 8.36 -14.12 -10.06
CA GLU A 187 9.06 -12.86 -9.87
C GLU A 187 8.10 -11.76 -9.38
N GLN A 188 8.51 -11.04 -8.33
CA GLN A 188 7.73 -9.91 -7.82
C GLN A 188 8.05 -8.59 -8.52
N ARG A 189 9.16 -8.56 -9.26
CA ARG A 189 9.66 -7.37 -9.93
C ARG A 189 9.19 -7.35 -11.39
N PRO A 190 8.94 -6.15 -11.93
CA PRO A 190 8.62 -6.01 -13.35
C PRO A 190 9.82 -6.43 -14.20
N LEU A 191 9.52 -6.88 -15.42
CA LEU A 191 10.48 -7.49 -16.34
C LEU A 191 11.73 -6.63 -16.53
N ILE A 192 11.57 -5.31 -16.67
CA ILE A 192 12.69 -4.41 -16.85
C ILE A 192 13.69 -4.45 -15.67
N GLU A 193 13.19 -4.47 -14.42
CA GLU A 193 14.04 -4.57 -13.24
C GLU A 193 14.70 -5.95 -13.13
N TYR A 194 13.98 -7.00 -13.52
CA TYR A 194 14.51 -8.36 -13.57
C TYR A 194 15.68 -8.45 -14.56
N LEU A 195 15.52 -7.93 -15.77
CA LEU A 195 16.55 -7.95 -16.81
C LEU A 195 17.77 -7.11 -16.42
N VAL A 196 17.57 -5.94 -15.81
CA VAL A 196 18.66 -5.11 -15.28
C VAL A 196 19.41 -5.87 -14.17
N ALA A 197 18.68 -6.52 -13.26
CA ALA A 197 19.28 -7.32 -12.18
C ALA A 197 20.07 -8.52 -12.72
N ALA A 198 19.61 -9.11 -13.82
CA ALA A 198 20.26 -10.21 -14.53
C ALA A 198 21.39 -9.77 -15.46
N ASP A 199 21.65 -8.46 -15.57
CA ASP A 199 22.66 -7.85 -16.44
C ASP A 199 22.46 -8.19 -17.94
N LYS A 200 21.19 -8.34 -18.36
CA LYS A 200 20.78 -8.66 -19.74
C LYS A 200 20.74 -7.40 -20.62
N THR A 201 21.90 -6.79 -20.84
CA THR A 201 22.08 -5.47 -21.48
C THR A 201 21.32 -5.31 -22.80
N GLU A 202 21.45 -6.25 -23.72
CA GLU A 202 20.78 -6.18 -25.04
C GLU A 202 19.26 -6.24 -24.94
N MET A 203 18.71 -7.09 -24.06
CA MET A 203 17.26 -7.17 -23.84
C MET A 203 16.72 -5.92 -23.16
N VAL A 204 17.48 -5.33 -22.22
CA VAL A 204 17.12 -4.05 -21.62
C VAL A 204 17.10 -2.97 -22.70
N HIS A 205 18.11 -2.90 -23.57
CA HIS A 205 18.14 -1.96 -24.69
C HIS A 205 16.91 -2.12 -25.59
N VAL A 206 16.52 -3.34 -25.96
CA VAL A 206 15.29 -3.59 -26.75
C VAL A 206 14.05 -3.03 -26.05
N LEU A 207 13.97 -3.17 -24.71
CA LEU A 207 12.86 -2.57 -23.96
C LEU A 207 12.95 -1.04 -23.92
N THR A 208 14.13 -0.46 -23.71
CA THR A 208 14.29 0.97 -23.42
C THR A 208 14.53 1.87 -24.63
N ASN A 209 14.82 1.27 -25.80
CA ASN A 209 15.19 2.02 -26.99
C ASN A 209 14.13 3.08 -27.34
N HIS A 210 14.60 4.33 -27.47
CA HIS A 210 13.83 5.56 -27.76
C HIS A 210 12.77 5.99 -26.74
N SER A 211 12.70 5.38 -25.56
CA SER A 211 11.64 5.65 -24.58
C SER A 211 12.14 6.28 -23.29
N ARG A 212 12.38 7.59 -23.34
CA ARG A 212 12.82 8.38 -22.16
C ARG A 212 11.83 8.35 -21.00
N GLU A 213 10.56 8.08 -21.29
CA GLU A 213 9.50 7.95 -20.27
C GLU A 213 9.79 6.85 -19.24
N TYR A 214 10.46 5.76 -19.63
CA TYR A 214 10.81 4.67 -18.71
C TYR A 214 11.72 5.12 -17.57
N PHE A 215 12.57 6.12 -17.85
CA PHE A 215 13.47 6.68 -16.86
C PHE A 215 12.81 7.72 -15.95
N THR A 216 11.52 8.01 -16.13
CA THR A 216 10.74 8.85 -15.22
C THR A 216 9.90 8.06 -14.23
N TYR A 217 9.60 6.79 -14.52
CA TYR A 217 8.90 5.91 -13.59
C TYR A 217 9.75 5.58 -12.36
N SER A 218 9.08 5.30 -11.25
CA SER A 218 9.64 4.85 -9.98
C SER A 218 10.05 3.37 -10.01
N LEU A 219 10.85 2.99 -11.01
CA LEU A 219 11.51 1.70 -11.12
C LEU A 219 12.82 1.71 -10.34
N ARG A 220 13.18 0.58 -9.71
CA ARG A 220 14.53 0.38 -9.16
C ARG A 220 15.47 -0.11 -10.24
N TRP A 221 16.69 0.40 -10.30
CA TRP A 221 17.67 -0.02 -11.30
C TRP A 221 18.84 -0.74 -10.62
N PRO A 222 18.75 -2.07 -10.40
CA PRO A 222 19.80 -2.86 -9.74
C PRO A 222 21.00 -3.11 -10.67
N ILE A 223 21.65 -2.03 -11.09
CA ILE A 223 22.75 -1.99 -12.06
C ILE A 223 24.00 -2.65 -11.45
N LYS A 224 24.64 -3.54 -12.22
CA LYS A 224 25.82 -4.32 -11.78
C LYS A 224 27.08 -4.09 -12.61
N SER A 225 26.96 -3.58 -13.83
CA SER A 225 28.05 -3.51 -14.78
C SER A 225 28.16 -2.14 -15.46
N MET A 226 29.36 -1.80 -15.93
CA MET A 226 29.55 -0.61 -16.77
C MET A 226 28.87 -0.76 -18.13
N ALA A 227 28.73 -1.98 -18.65
CA ALA A 227 28.03 -2.21 -19.92
C ALA A 227 26.55 -1.80 -19.81
N MET A 228 25.90 -2.15 -18.69
CA MET A 228 24.53 -1.72 -18.39
C MET A 228 24.44 -0.19 -18.20
N VAL A 229 25.39 0.42 -17.48
CA VAL A 229 25.46 1.89 -17.33
C VAL A 229 25.56 2.57 -18.69
N ASP A 230 26.49 2.13 -19.53
CA ASP A 230 26.76 2.72 -20.84
C ASP A 230 25.53 2.64 -21.75
N MET A 231 24.87 1.49 -21.76
CA MET A 231 23.64 1.28 -22.52
C MET A 231 22.50 2.17 -21.98
N LEU A 232 22.26 2.21 -20.66
CA LEU A 232 21.19 3.05 -20.09
C LEU A 232 21.40 4.55 -20.39
N ILE A 233 22.64 5.04 -20.33
CA ILE A 233 22.96 6.42 -20.70
C ILE A 233 22.74 6.65 -22.20
N THR A 234 23.14 5.68 -23.04
CA THR A 234 22.91 5.73 -24.50
C THR A 234 21.42 5.84 -24.82
N ASP A 235 20.57 5.13 -24.09
CA ASP A 235 19.11 5.17 -24.24
C ASP A 235 18.48 6.44 -23.64
N GLY A 236 19.26 7.22 -22.89
CA GLY A 236 18.89 8.56 -22.42
C GLY A 236 18.68 8.68 -20.91
N MET A 237 19.08 7.68 -20.11
CA MET A 237 19.09 7.83 -18.66
C MET A 237 20.15 8.85 -18.23
N ASN A 238 19.75 9.82 -17.40
CA ASN A 238 20.67 10.83 -16.87
C ASN A 238 21.73 10.17 -15.94
N PRO A 239 23.04 10.47 -16.12
CA PRO A 239 24.10 9.95 -15.25
C PRO A 239 23.88 10.22 -13.75
N ASN A 240 23.29 11.36 -13.37
CA ASN A 240 22.93 11.67 -11.98
C ASN A 240 21.93 10.63 -11.43
N LYS A 241 20.94 10.22 -12.23
CA LYS A 241 19.99 9.18 -11.83
C LYS A 241 20.68 7.84 -11.62
N ILE A 242 21.64 7.48 -12.48
CA ILE A 242 22.44 6.26 -12.28
C ILE A 242 23.22 6.34 -10.97
N ILE A 243 23.87 7.46 -10.68
CA ILE A 243 24.60 7.64 -9.43
C ILE A 243 23.69 7.51 -8.21
N ASN A 244 22.46 8.03 -8.27
CA ASN A 244 21.46 7.84 -7.21
C ASN A 244 21.20 6.35 -6.97
N GLU A 245 20.86 5.61 -8.02
CA GLU A 245 20.58 4.18 -7.93
C GLU A 245 21.77 3.40 -7.37
N LEU A 246 22.97 3.70 -7.85
CA LEU A 246 24.20 3.07 -7.37
C LEU A 246 24.55 3.44 -5.92
N SER A 247 24.23 4.67 -5.49
CA SER A 247 24.47 5.14 -4.12
C SER A 247 23.59 4.40 -3.10
N LEU A 248 22.34 4.09 -3.46
CA LEU A 248 21.42 3.32 -2.62
C LEU A 248 21.99 1.95 -2.24
N ILE A 249 22.60 1.27 -3.22
CA ILE A 249 23.16 -0.08 -3.07
C ILE A 249 24.68 -0.11 -2.85
N ASN A 250 25.29 1.06 -2.58
CA ASN A 250 26.70 1.22 -2.26
C ASN A 250 27.69 0.64 -3.31
N GLN A 251 27.46 0.89 -4.59
CA GLN A 251 28.34 0.41 -5.68
C GLN A 251 29.52 1.37 -5.95
N ILE A 252 30.43 1.50 -4.96
CA ILE A 252 31.49 2.51 -4.92
C ILE A 252 32.32 2.56 -6.21
N GLU A 253 32.86 1.42 -6.64
CA GLU A 253 33.76 1.36 -7.79
C GLU A 253 33.03 1.66 -9.10
N LEU A 254 31.74 1.32 -9.19
CA LEU A 254 30.94 1.64 -10.36
C LEU A 254 30.62 3.14 -10.40
N ILE A 255 30.26 3.75 -9.26
CA ILE A 255 30.05 5.19 -9.13
C ILE A 255 31.28 5.96 -9.61
N LYS A 256 32.47 5.60 -9.12
CA LYS A 256 33.73 6.26 -9.55
C LYS A 256 33.93 6.17 -11.07
N LYS A 257 33.66 5.02 -11.67
CA LYS A 257 33.75 4.85 -13.14
C LYS A 257 32.74 5.70 -13.89
N VAL A 258 31.48 5.78 -13.41
CA VAL A 258 30.45 6.63 -14.00
C VAL A 258 30.87 8.10 -13.94
N VAL A 259 31.33 8.56 -12.77
CA VAL A 259 31.75 9.95 -12.56
C VAL A 259 32.93 10.33 -13.46
N ASN A 260 33.96 9.48 -13.53
CA ASN A 260 35.14 9.72 -14.34
C ASN A 260 34.85 9.71 -15.85
N LYS A 261 33.86 8.92 -16.30
CA LYS A 261 33.53 8.79 -17.72
C LYS A 261 32.53 9.84 -18.20
N TYR A 262 31.53 10.16 -17.38
CA TYR A 262 30.38 10.95 -17.80
C TYR A 262 30.31 12.35 -17.20
N HIS A 263 31.15 12.68 -16.22
CA HIS A 263 31.23 14.02 -15.60
C HIS A 263 29.86 14.59 -15.21
N PRO A 264 29.11 13.88 -14.34
CA PRO A 264 27.80 14.33 -13.84
C PRO A 264 27.87 15.72 -13.20
N ASP A 265 26.81 16.50 -13.34
CA ASP A 265 26.70 17.85 -12.74
C ASP A 265 26.11 17.85 -11.31
N PHE A 266 25.60 16.70 -10.85
CA PHE A 266 24.98 16.50 -9.53
C PHE A 266 23.80 17.43 -9.17
N THR A 267 23.20 18.09 -10.15
CA THR A 267 22.26 19.21 -9.94
C THR A 267 21.01 18.87 -9.14
N THR A 268 20.53 17.62 -9.16
CA THR A 268 19.21 17.25 -8.61
C THR A 268 19.25 16.25 -7.46
N SER A 269 20.39 15.96 -6.85
CA SER A 269 20.49 14.78 -5.97
C SER A 269 21.54 14.84 -4.86
N VAL A 270 21.98 16.03 -4.46
CA VAL A 270 23.03 16.17 -3.44
C VAL A 270 22.58 15.53 -2.12
N SER A 271 21.38 15.85 -1.63
CA SER A 271 20.91 15.32 -0.33
C SER A 271 20.82 13.80 -0.37
N PHE A 272 20.14 13.29 -1.39
CA PHE A 272 19.93 11.86 -1.57
C PHE A 272 21.24 11.06 -1.64
N ILE A 273 22.21 11.52 -2.44
CA ILE A 273 23.52 10.87 -2.54
C ILE A 273 24.23 10.95 -1.19
N THR A 274 24.31 12.14 -0.59
CA THR A 274 25.04 12.36 0.67
C THR A 274 24.47 11.51 1.82
N GLU A 275 23.14 11.46 1.96
CA GLU A 275 22.45 10.62 2.94
C GLU A 275 22.79 9.14 2.79
N ASN A 276 22.77 8.62 1.55
CA ASN A 276 23.12 7.22 1.29
C ASN A 276 24.58 6.93 1.60
N LEU A 277 25.49 7.85 1.26
CA LEU A 277 26.92 7.69 1.58
C LEU A 277 27.17 7.68 3.09
N LEU A 278 26.54 8.57 3.84
CA LEU A 278 26.65 8.62 5.30
C LEU A 278 26.03 7.38 5.95
N LYS A 279 24.85 6.93 5.47
CA LYS A 279 24.21 5.70 5.95
C LYS A 279 25.10 4.47 5.82
N HIS A 280 25.87 4.41 4.74
CA HIS A 280 26.83 3.33 4.48
C HIS A 280 28.25 3.62 5.00
N ASN A 281 28.46 4.77 5.67
CA ASN A 281 29.74 5.23 6.19
C ASN A 281 30.87 5.33 5.13
N ASN A 282 30.55 5.73 3.90
CA ASN A 282 31.52 5.83 2.80
C ASN A 282 32.08 7.24 2.65
N ILE A 283 32.86 7.66 3.63
CA ILE A 283 33.44 9.00 3.64
C ILE A 283 34.42 9.21 2.47
N ASP A 284 35.17 8.18 2.09
CA ASP A 284 36.10 8.23 0.95
C ASP A 284 35.38 8.50 -0.38
N LEU A 285 34.19 7.92 -0.56
CA LEU A 285 33.39 8.17 -1.76
C LEU A 285 32.80 9.58 -1.72
N LEU A 286 32.36 10.06 -0.55
CA LEU A 286 31.93 11.45 -0.40
C LEU A 286 33.05 12.42 -0.78
N ASP A 287 34.28 12.22 -0.30
CA ASP A 287 35.44 13.04 -0.66
C ASP A 287 35.72 13.00 -2.16
N PHE A 288 35.67 11.81 -2.76
CA PHE A 288 35.81 11.66 -4.20
C PHE A 288 34.75 12.46 -4.97
N LEU A 289 33.47 12.37 -4.59
CA LEU A 289 32.39 13.07 -5.30
C LEU A 289 32.45 14.59 -5.11
N LEU A 290 32.83 15.07 -3.93
CA LEU A 290 33.03 16.51 -3.67
C LEU A 290 34.09 17.11 -4.59
N ILE A 291 35.21 16.40 -4.80
CA ILE A 291 36.25 16.81 -5.76
C ILE A 291 35.72 16.87 -7.20
N HIS A 292 34.76 16.01 -7.54
CA HIS A 292 34.19 15.91 -8.88
C HIS A 292 32.92 16.75 -9.08
N GLY A 293 32.60 17.66 -8.16
CA GLY A 293 31.54 18.65 -8.35
C GLY A 293 30.20 18.27 -7.73
N LEU A 294 30.13 17.27 -6.85
CA LEU A 294 28.97 17.12 -5.95
C LEU A 294 28.88 18.41 -5.12
N ALA A 295 27.96 19.29 -5.51
CA ALA A 295 27.89 20.61 -4.94
C ALA A 295 27.47 20.53 -3.48
N ALA A 296 28.19 21.24 -2.60
CA ALA A 296 27.68 21.62 -1.29
C ALA A 296 26.67 22.78 -1.42
N ASP A 297 25.75 22.70 -2.40
CA ASP A 297 24.77 23.75 -2.65
C ASP A 297 23.88 23.93 -1.43
N GLU A 298 23.62 25.19 -1.08
CA GLU A 298 23.11 25.61 0.22
C GLU A 298 21.72 25.03 0.51
N ALA A 299 20.85 24.95 -0.50
CA ALA A 299 19.48 24.48 -0.35
C ALA A 299 19.39 22.95 -0.13
N GLN A 300 20.02 22.14 -0.99
CA GLN A 300 19.97 20.68 -0.86
C GLN A 300 20.87 20.16 0.27
N SER A 301 21.91 20.92 0.64
CA SER A 301 22.75 20.62 1.82
C SER A 301 21.97 20.70 3.13
N GLN A 302 20.96 21.58 3.22
CA GLN A 302 20.19 21.74 4.45
C GLN A 302 19.36 20.49 4.76
N ASP A 303 18.71 19.88 3.77
CA ASP A 303 17.85 18.72 3.99
C ASP A 303 18.63 17.55 4.61
N THR A 304 19.86 17.30 4.15
CA THR A 304 20.75 16.31 4.77
C THR A 304 21.09 16.67 6.21
N ILE A 305 21.42 17.93 6.49
CA ILE A 305 21.78 18.39 7.84
C ILE A 305 20.58 18.25 8.79
N TYR A 306 19.36 18.56 8.33
CA TYR A 306 18.13 18.34 9.09
C TYR A 306 17.89 16.87 9.40
N TRP A 307 18.02 16.01 8.40
CA TRP A 307 17.88 14.57 8.58
C TRP A 307 18.89 14.01 9.60
N LEU A 308 20.13 14.48 9.57
CA LEU A 308 21.12 14.10 10.59
C LEU A 308 20.77 14.65 11.98
N ALA A 309 20.27 15.88 12.06
CA ALA A 309 19.89 16.51 13.32
C ALA A 309 18.72 15.78 14.00
N ASP A 310 17.71 15.40 13.22
CA ASP A 310 16.57 14.58 13.67
C ASP A 310 17.04 13.22 14.22
N LYS A 311 18.09 12.65 13.60
CA LYS A 311 18.75 11.42 14.08
C LYS A 311 19.75 11.61 15.20
N ASN A 312 19.96 12.84 15.66
CA ASN A 312 20.97 13.21 16.64
C ASN A 312 22.42 12.81 16.24
N ASP A 313 22.72 12.78 14.93
CA ASP A 313 24.05 12.47 14.40
C ASP A 313 24.89 13.74 14.22
N ILE A 314 25.28 14.33 15.35
CA ILE A 314 26.04 15.58 15.41
C ILE A 314 27.43 15.43 14.77
N GLU A 315 28.04 14.25 14.87
CA GLU A 315 29.38 14.01 14.34
C GLU A 315 29.38 14.01 12.80
N SER A 316 28.36 13.42 12.17
CA SER A 316 28.17 13.53 10.72
C SER A 316 27.88 14.97 10.30
N ILE A 317 27.13 15.75 11.08
CA ILE A 317 26.91 17.19 10.80
C ILE A 317 28.24 17.96 10.82
N LYS A 318 29.05 17.77 11.88
CA LYS A 318 30.39 18.39 11.97
C LYS A 318 31.28 17.98 10.82
N LEU A 319 31.22 16.71 10.41
CA LEU A 319 31.97 16.19 9.28
C LEU A 319 31.57 16.89 7.97
N LEU A 320 30.26 17.00 7.69
CA LEU A 320 29.77 17.70 6.50
C LEU A 320 30.20 19.17 6.49
N ILE A 321 30.10 19.86 7.63
CA ILE A 321 30.55 21.26 7.74
C ILE A 321 32.06 21.38 7.47
N LYS A 322 32.87 20.46 8.01
CA LYS A 322 34.31 20.40 7.72
C LYS A 322 34.60 20.14 6.23
N LYS A 323 33.69 19.47 5.53
CA LYS A 323 33.73 19.21 4.08
C LYS A 323 33.13 20.34 3.23
N GLY A 324 32.75 21.47 3.84
CA GLY A 324 32.30 22.67 3.14
C GLY A 324 30.78 22.86 3.04
N PHE A 325 29.99 21.97 3.64
CA PHE A 325 28.54 22.17 3.75
C PHE A 325 28.25 23.34 4.68
N LYS A 326 27.39 24.27 4.24
CA LYS A 326 27.03 25.47 5.00
C LYS A 326 25.80 25.20 5.86
N LEU A 327 25.74 25.85 7.02
CA LEU A 327 24.52 25.95 7.82
C LEU A 327 23.73 27.17 7.38
N ASN A 328 22.43 27.01 7.16
CA ASN A 328 21.53 28.14 6.98
C ASN A 328 21.17 28.73 8.35
N THR A 329 21.88 29.77 8.78
CA THR A 329 21.68 30.39 10.10
C THR A 329 20.42 31.24 10.21
N HIS A 330 19.73 31.49 9.11
CA HIS A 330 18.41 32.14 9.10
C HIS A 330 17.27 31.16 9.31
N ASP A 331 17.55 29.86 9.25
CA ASP A 331 16.56 28.81 9.46
C ASP A 331 16.52 28.39 10.94
N CYS A 332 15.36 28.56 11.56
CA CYS A 332 15.11 28.29 12.96
C CYS A 332 15.01 26.78 13.30
N ARG A 333 14.86 25.90 12.29
CA ARG A 333 14.61 24.47 12.50
C ARG A 333 15.71 23.73 13.26
N LEU A 334 17.00 24.08 13.04
CA LEU A 334 18.11 23.40 13.71
C LEU A 334 18.18 23.73 15.22
N PRO A 335 18.16 25.03 15.63
CA PRO A 335 18.01 25.38 17.03
C PRO A 335 16.77 24.75 17.67
N TYR A 336 15.62 24.82 16.98
CA TYR A 336 14.38 24.23 17.47
C TYR A 336 14.51 22.72 17.74
N LEU A 337 15.03 21.94 16.79
CA LEU A 337 15.29 20.51 16.96
C LEU A 337 16.24 20.21 18.13
N ALA A 338 17.29 21.02 18.30
CA ALA A 338 18.23 20.86 19.41
C ALA A 338 17.55 21.11 20.77
N ILE A 339 16.62 22.07 20.83
CA ILE A 339 15.86 22.40 22.03
C ILE A 339 14.80 21.32 22.32
N SER A 340 14.04 20.91 21.31
CA SER A 340 12.98 19.90 21.45
C SER A 340 13.52 18.50 21.77
N SER A 341 14.77 18.22 21.40
CA SER A 341 15.47 16.97 21.72
C SER A 341 16.30 17.04 23.02
N HIS A 342 16.22 18.12 23.79
CA HIS A 342 16.99 18.32 25.03
C HIS A 342 18.51 18.25 24.84
N ASN A 343 18.99 18.67 23.67
CA ASN A 343 20.37 18.51 23.25
C ASN A 343 21.17 19.81 23.37
N LEU A 344 21.53 20.15 24.61
CA LEU A 344 22.34 21.33 24.90
C LEU A 344 23.70 21.32 24.18
N SER A 345 24.33 20.16 24.01
CA SER A 345 25.63 20.04 23.33
C SER A 345 25.54 20.44 21.86
N PHE A 346 24.50 19.98 21.18
CA PHE A 346 24.24 20.36 19.79
C PHE A 346 23.84 21.84 19.68
N LEU A 347 22.98 22.32 20.58
CA LEU A 347 22.60 23.74 20.62
C LEU A 347 23.82 24.65 20.82
N LYS A 348 24.71 24.30 21.76
CA LYS A 348 25.98 25.03 21.99
C LYS A 348 26.84 25.04 20.73
N PHE A 349 26.92 23.92 20.01
CA PHE A 349 27.62 23.84 18.74
C PHE A 349 26.98 24.75 17.68
N LEU A 350 25.65 24.74 17.52
CA LEU A 350 24.95 25.60 16.57
C LEU A 350 25.22 27.08 16.85
N PHE A 351 25.18 27.51 18.10
CA PHE A 351 25.47 28.89 18.51
C PHE A 351 26.97 29.27 18.47
N THR A 352 27.84 28.41 17.93
CA THR A 352 29.16 28.84 17.45
C THR A 352 29.08 29.54 16.08
N TYR A 353 27.93 29.43 15.40
CA TYR A 353 27.54 30.12 14.17
C TYR A 353 26.51 31.23 14.49
N PRO A 354 26.32 32.21 13.59
CA PRO A 354 25.45 33.37 13.84
C PRO A 354 23.95 33.04 13.69
N PHE A 355 23.45 32.03 14.40
CA PHE A 355 22.01 31.82 14.56
C PHE A 355 21.41 32.93 15.43
N ASP A 356 20.23 33.41 15.04
CA ASP A 356 19.48 34.37 15.84
C ASP A 356 18.90 33.69 17.09
N VAL A 357 19.28 34.17 18.27
CA VAL A 357 18.76 33.69 19.55
C VAL A 357 17.25 33.90 19.65
N ASN A 358 16.72 34.94 19.01
CA ASN A 358 15.30 35.29 19.02
C ASN A 358 14.53 34.67 17.85
N ALA A 359 15.18 33.82 17.03
CA ALA A 359 14.52 33.12 15.94
C ALA A 359 13.28 32.38 16.45
N THR A 360 12.20 32.46 15.68
CA THR A 360 10.91 31.87 15.99
C THR A 360 10.67 30.63 15.13
N CYS A 361 10.39 29.49 15.76
CA CYS A 361 9.96 28.26 15.10
C CYS A 361 8.63 27.81 15.74
N ASP A 362 7.68 27.35 14.94
CA ASP A 362 6.35 26.93 15.43
C ASP A 362 5.69 27.95 16.38
N GLU A 363 5.80 29.24 16.05
CA GLU A 363 5.21 30.38 16.78
C GLU A 363 5.90 30.77 18.09
N TYR A 364 6.98 30.10 18.51
CA TYR A 364 7.73 30.42 19.73
C TYR A 364 9.19 30.73 19.45
N THR A 365 9.76 31.67 20.20
CA THR A 365 11.21 31.92 20.21
C THR A 365 11.96 30.73 20.80
N ASN A 366 13.25 30.59 20.48
CA ASN A 366 14.10 29.55 21.08
C ASN A 366 14.01 29.52 22.62
N LEU A 367 14.01 30.69 23.27
CA LEU A 367 13.92 30.79 24.73
C LEU A 367 12.56 30.26 25.22
N GLU A 368 11.46 30.66 24.60
CA GLU A 368 10.14 30.14 24.95
C GLU A 368 10.00 28.65 24.71
N THR A 369 10.59 28.12 23.62
CA THR A 369 10.62 26.67 23.38
C THR A 369 11.34 25.94 24.52
N SER A 370 12.43 26.50 25.07
CA SER A 370 13.14 25.90 26.22
C SER A 370 12.32 25.91 27.51
N ILE A 371 11.48 26.93 27.69
CA ILE A 371 10.51 27.00 28.78
C ILE A 371 9.43 25.94 28.54
N ILE A 372 8.83 25.86 27.35
CA ILE A 372 7.80 24.84 27.04
C ILE A 372 8.34 23.41 27.22
N SER A 373 9.59 23.15 26.85
CA SER A 373 10.23 21.83 27.06
C SER A 373 10.67 21.59 28.51
N ASN A 374 10.63 22.61 29.37
CA ASN A 374 11.07 22.56 30.77
C ASN A 374 12.55 22.14 30.91
N ASP A 375 13.40 22.62 30.01
CA ASP A 375 14.84 22.33 30.01
C ASP A 375 15.65 23.48 30.60
N MET A 376 15.92 23.42 31.90
CA MET A 376 16.66 24.48 32.62
C MET A 376 18.07 24.70 32.07
N ALA A 377 18.74 23.66 31.59
CA ALA A 377 20.12 23.78 31.12
C ALA A 377 20.17 24.50 29.76
N ILE A 378 19.21 24.23 28.88
CA ILE A 378 19.03 24.96 27.62
C ILE A 378 18.53 26.38 27.88
N PHE A 379 17.58 26.55 28.79
CA PHE A 379 17.09 27.87 29.21
C PHE A 379 18.24 28.76 29.70
N ASP A 380 19.06 28.28 30.64
CA ASP A 380 20.20 29.03 31.17
C ASP A 380 21.22 29.38 30.08
N PHE A 381 21.45 28.46 29.14
CA PHE A 381 22.31 28.73 27.99
C PHE A 381 21.75 29.83 27.09
N LEU A 382 20.47 29.74 26.71
CA LEU A 382 19.83 30.73 25.85
C LEU A 382 19.77 32.10 26.53
N LEU A 383 19.47 32.16 27.83
CA LEU A 383 19.47 33.40 28.61
C LEU A 383 20.86 34.06 28.62
N SER A 384 21.93 33.26 28.68
CA SER A 384 23.31 33.76 28.57
C SER A 384 23.67 34.34 27.19
N ARG A 385 22.82 34.14 26.18
CA ARG A 385 22.99 34.69 24.82
C ARG A 385 22.24 36.01 24.61
N ASN A 386 21.84 36.67 25.69
CA ASN A 386 21.14 37.94 25.71
C ASN A 386 19.87 37.98 24.83
N PRO A 387 18.91 37.07 25.03
CA PRO A 387 17.67 37.05 24.27
C PRO A 387 16.80 38.26 24.62
N ASP A 388 15.92 38.63 23.69
CA ASP A 388 14.85 39.57 23.94
C ASP A 388 13.72 38.86 24.69
N ILE A 389 13.44 39.33 25.91
CA ILE A 389 12.37 38.79 26.76
C ILE A 389 11.17 39.74 26.87
N ASN A 390 11.28 40.94 26.30
CA ASN A 390 10.29 42.00 26.46
C ASN A 390 9.30 42.04 25.30
N THR A 391 9.73 41.67 24.08
CA THR A 391 8.85 41.64 22.91
C THR A 391 7.72 40.63 23.08
N VAL A 392 6.49 41.12 22.97
CA VAL A 392 5.27 40.31 23.00
C VAL A 392 4.84 40.01 21.56
N HIS A 393 4.48 38.76 21.28
CA HIS A 393 3.94 38.33 20.00
C HIS A 393 2.73 37.41 20.19
N VAL A 394 1.95 37.20 19.13
CA VAL A 394 0.71 36.41 19.19
C VAL A 394 0.95 35.00 18.68
N THR A 395 0.50 34.00 19.43
CA THR A 395 0.44 32.60 18.98
C THR A 395 -1.00 32.12 18.92
N LYS A 396 -1.26 31.08 18.11
CA LYS A 396 -2.61 30.55 17.92
C LYS A 396 -3.17 29.91 19.19
N LEU A 397 -2.32 29.24 19.96
CA LEU A 397 -2.72 28.51 21.16
C LEU A 397 -2.74 29.41 22.40
N ASN A 398 -1.81 30.37 22.47
CA ASN A 398 -1.53 31.08 23.71
C ASN A 398 -1.88 32.57 23.68
N GLY A 399 -2.33 33.12 22.54
CA GLY A 399 -2.61 34.54 22.38
C GLY A 399 -1.32 35.35 22.47
N GLU A 400 -1.40 36.56 23.01
CA GLU A 400 -0.21 37.39 23.25
C GLU A 400 0.70 36.78 24.32
N THR A 401 1.94 36.50 23.96
CA THR A 401 2.93 35.84 24.81
C THR A 401 4.32 36.46 24.69
N ASN A 402 5.14 36.21 25.71
CA ASN A 402 6.59 36.36 25.73
C ASN A 402 7.14 35.29 26.72
N ALA A 403 8.46 35.23 26.90
CA ALA A 403 9.10 34.27 27.81
C ALA A 403 8.52 34.29 29.25
N LEU A 404 8.26 35.49 29.80
CA LEU A 404 7.66 35.64 31.14
C LEU A 404 6.26 35.03 31.21
N ARG A 405 5.39 35.36 30.25
CA ARG A 405 4.00 34.83 30.20
C ARG A 405 3.96 33.32 29.98
N ILE A 406 4.88 32.75 29.21
CA ILE A 406 5.00 31.29 29.06
C ILE A 406 5.41 30.66 30.39
N ALA A 407 6.46 31.16 31.05
CA ALA A 407 6.92 30.61 32.32
C ALA A 407 5.82 30.64 33.40
N GLU A 408 5.05 31.73 33.48
CA GLU A 408 3.88 31.84 34.37
C GLU A 408 2.81 30.80 34.03
N ARG A 409 2.44 30.68 32.74
CA ARG A 409 1.39 29.77 32.27
C ARG A 409 1.70 28.31 32.54
N TYR A 410 2.96 27.91 32.37
CA TYR A 410 3.42 26.55 32.62
C TYR A 410 3.89 26.33 34.07
N ASN A 411 3.68 27.29 34.98
CA ASN A 411 4.07 27.24 36.39
C ASN A 411 5.57 26.92 36.62
N GLN A 412 6.45 27.47 35.81
CA GLN A 412 7.90 27.26 35.90
C GLN A 412 8.55 28.31 36.80
N THR A 413 8.30 28.19 38.11
CA THR A 413 8.67 29.18 39.13
C THR A 413 10.15 29.55 39.08
N GLU A 414 11.05 28.57 38.91
CA GLU A 414 12.49 28.85 38.87
C GLU A 414 12.91 29.64 37.62
N MET A 415 12.43 29.25 36.43
CA MET A 415 12.71 30.00 35.19
C MET A 415 12.09 31.39 35.22
N LEU A 416 10.88 31.51 35.78
CA LEU A 416 10.20 32.79 35.96
C LEU A 416 11.00 33.76 36.84
N GLU A 417 11.52 33.28 37.98
CA GLU A 417 12.35 34.12 38.85
C GLU A 417 13.67 34.52 38.17
N LYS A 418 14.30 33.62 37.41
CA LYS A 418 15.49 33.95 36.59
C LYS A 418 15.18 35.00 35.51
N LEU A 419 14.06 34.87 34.80
CA LEU A 419 13.62 35.86 33.80
C LEU A 419 13.37 37.22 34.44
N LYS A 420 12.70 37.26 35.61
CA LYS A 420 12.50 38.51 36.35
C LYS A 420 13.84 39.15 36.71
N GLN A 421 14.77 38.39 37.28
CA GLN A 421 16.10 38.91 37.64
C GLN A 421 16.84 39.46 36.41
N TYR A 422 16.81 38.74 35.29
CA TYR A 422 17.41 39.17 34.04
C TYR A 422 16.74 40.45 33.48
N ALA A 423 15.41 40.56 33.55
CA ALA A 423 14.70 41.77 33.14
C ALA A 423 15.12 43.02 33.92
N HIS A 424 15.48 42.87 35.20
CA HIS A 424 15.98 43.98 36.02
C HIS A 424 17.45 44.34 35.72
N SER A 425 18.23 43.43 35.13
CA SER A 425 19.65 43.67 34.83
C SER A 425 19.91 44.27 33.45
N VAL A 426 18.96 44.16 32.53
CA VAL A 426 19.09 44.60 31.12
C VAL A 426 18.30 45.89 30.83
N ASN A 427 17.37 46.28 31.71
CA ASN A 427 16.72 47.59 31.74
C ASN A 427 17.48 48.53 32.69
#